data_AF-A0A6B3F4Q5-F1
#
_entry.id   AF-A0A6B3F4Q5-F1
#
_cell.length_a   1.000
_cell.length_b   1.000
_cell.length_c   1.000
_cell.angle_alpha   90.00
_cell.angle_beta   90.00
_cell.angle_gamma   90.00
#
_symmetry.space_group_name_H-M   'P 1'
#
loop_
_entity.id
_entity.type
_entity.pdbx_description
1 polymer ?
#
loop_
_entity_poly.entity_id
_entity_poly.type
_entity_poly.pdbx_seq_one_letter_code
_entity_poly.pdbx_strand_id
1 'polypeptide(L)' 'MGDFFSLFFDSLDDVGSGLWVTVQATVLGALVAFALSFVFGFMANSRHLLVRGVSRVIVEFFRGTSLYVQ' A
#
# COMPACT_ATOMS: atom_id res chain seq x y z
N MET A 1 -9.97 -17.21 -36.82
CA MET A 1 -10.67 -16.43 -35.78
C MET A 1 -10.85 -17.22 -34.48
N GLY A 2 -11.16 -18.53 -34.51
CA GLY A 2 -11.29 -19.34 -33.29
C GLY A 2 -10.04 -19.34 -32.38
N ASP A 3 -8.84 -19.43 -32.95
CA ASP A 3 -7.57 -19.51 -32.21
C ASP A 3 -7.25 -18.28 -31.34
N PHE A 4 -7.68 -17.10 -31.77
CA PHE A 4 -7.53 -15.86 -31.00
C PHE A 4 -8.42 -15.86 -29.77
N PHE A 5 -9.67 -16.31 -29.92
CA PHE A 5 -10.60 -16.37 -28.80
C PHE A 5 -10.16 -17.41 -27.77
N SER A 6 -9.68 -18.59 -28.19
CA SER A 6 -9.12 -19.58 -27.24
C SER A 6 -7.89 -19.05 -26.50
N LEU A 7 -6.93 -18.43 -27.20
CA LEU A 7 -5.76 -17.81 -26.55
C LEU A 7 -6.15 -16.69 -25.59
N PHE A 8 -7.14 -15.88 -25.96
CA PHE A 8 -7.66 -14.83 -25.11
C PHE A 8 -8.26 -15.41 -23.83
N PHE A 9 -9.15 -16.40 -23.94
CA PHE A 9 -9.78 -17.03 -22.78
C PHE A 9 -8.79 -17.80 -21.90
N ASP A 10 -7.77 -18.46 -22.49
CA ASP A 10 -6.69 -19.11 -21.74
C ASP A 10 -5.85 -18.08 -20.97
N SER A 11 -5.59 -16.90 -21.56
CA SER A 11 -4.82 -15.84 -20.91
C SER A 11 -5.60 -15.09 -19.82
N LEU A 12 -6.94 -15.18 -19.80
CA LEU A 12 -7.75 -14.55 -18.75
C LEU A 12 -7.52 -15.19 -17.38
N ASP A 13 -7.19 -16.47 -17.34
CA ASP A 13 -6.91 -17.17 -16.09
C ASP A 13 -5.62 -16.62 -15.44
N ASP A 14 -4.58 -16.43 -16.25
CA ASP A 14 -3.32 -15.81 -15.83
C ASP A 14 -3.53 -14.36 -15.37
N VAL A 15 -4.31 -13.56 -16.11
CA VAL A 15 -4.63 -12.17 -15.71
C VAL A 15 -5.46 -12.15 -14.43
N GLY A 16 -6.41 -13.07 -14.27
CA GLY A 16 -7.21 -13.23 -13.05
C GLY A 16 -6.34 -13.51 -11.83
N SER A 17 -5.35 -14.38 -11.97
CA SER A 17 -4.38 -14.67 -10.91
C SER A 17 -3.56 -13.43 -10.51
N GLY A 18 -3.09 -12.65 -11.49
CA GLY A 18 -2.35 -11.41 -11.24
C GLY A 18 -3.21 -10.32 -10.59
N LEU A 19 -4.47 -10.20 -11.00
CA LEU A 19 -5.45 -9.31 -10.36
C LEU A 19 -5.69 -9.71 -8.91
N TRP A 20 -5.81 -11.01 -8.64
CA TRP A 20 -6.01 -11.50 -7.28
C TRP A 20 -4.83 -11.15 -6.36
N VAL A 21 -3.59 -11.33 -6.84
CA VAL A 21 -2.39 -10.92 -6.10
C VAL A 21 -2.38 -9.41 -5.86
N THR A 22 -2.79 -8.60 -6.84
CA THR A 22 -2.85 -7.13 -6.70
C THR A 22 -3.86 -6.72 -5.62
N VAL A 23 -5.04 -7.34 -5.62
CA VAL A 23 -6.06 -7.10 -4.57
C VAL A 23 -5.51 -7.49 -3.21
N GLN A 24 -4.89 -8.67 -3.10
CA GLN A 24 -4.31 -9.13 -1.84
C GLN A 24 -3.22 -8.17 -1.33
N ALA A 25 -2.29 -7.76 -2.19
CA ALA A 25 -1.22 -6.83 -1.85
C ALA A 25 -1.79 -5.46 -1.42
N THR A 26 -2.81 -4.97 -2.11
CA THR A 26 -3.46 -3.69 -1.79
C THR A 26 -4.15 -3.76 -0.43
N VAL A 27 -4.94 -4.81 -0.19
CA VAL A 27 -5.70 -4.97 1.06
C VAL A 27 -4.74 -5.16 2.24
N LEU A 28 -3.77 -6.07 2.13
CA LEU A 28 -2.81 -6.30 3.21
C LEU A 28 -1.93 -5.08 3.45
N GLY A 29 -1.45 -4.41 2.40
CA GLY A 29 -0.68 -3.18 2.51
C GLY A 29 -1.49 -2.05 3.16
N ALA A 30 -2.75 -1.87 2.77
CA ALA A 30 -3.64 -0.89 3.38
C ALA A 30 -3.91 -1.18 4.86
N LEU A 31 -4.10 -2.45 5.24
CA LEU A 31 -4.29 -2.85 6.63
C LEU A 31 -3.06 -2.51 7.50
N VAL A 32 -1.85 -2.77 7.00
CA VAL A 32 -0.61 -2.40 7.70
C VAL A 32 -0.49 -0.89 7.81
N ALA A 33 -0.70 -0.16 6.71
CA ALA A 33 -0.65 1.30 6.69
C ALA A 33 -1.68 1.91 7.66
N PHE A 34 -2.88 1.34 7.75
CA PHE A 34 -3.92 1.73 8.69
C PHE A 34 -3.46 1.56 10.14
N ALA A 35 -2.90 0.40 10.49
CA ALA A 35 -2.36 0.18 11.83
C ALA A 35 -1.25 1.19 12.19
N LEU A 36 -0.30 1.42 11.26
CA LEU A 36 0.77 2.40 11.44
C LEU A 36 0.23 3.83 11.60
N SER A 37 -0.83 4.18 10.86
CA SER A 37 -1.46 5.50 10.96
C SER A 37 -2.00 5.79 12.35
N PHE A 38 -2.54 4.80 13.07
CA PHE A 38 -2.95 4.99 14.47
C PHE A 38 -1.76 5.17 15.38
N VAL A 39 -0.73 4.34 15.23
CA VAL A 39 0.48 4.44 16.06
C VAL A 39 1.09 5.83 15.95
N PHE A 40 1.37 6.30 14.73
CA PHE A 40 1.92 7.63 14.51
C PHE A 40 0.91 8.74 14.81
N GLY A 41 -0.38 8.54 14.55
CA GLY A 41 -1.43 9.50 14.90
C GLY A 41 -1.50 9.78 16.41
N PHE A 42 -1.46 8.72 17.23
CA PHE A 42 -1.42 8.87 18.69
C PHE A 42 -0.08 9.45 19.16
N MET A 43 1.03 9.04 18.55
CA MET A 43 2.37 9.53 18.89
C MET A 43 2.51 11.04 18.61
N ALA A 44 1.91 11.52 17.52
CA ALA A 44 1.84 12.94 17.18
C ALA A 44 0.98 13.79 18.15
N ASN A 45 0.06 13.16 18.89
CA ASN A 45 -0.76 13.82 19.92
C ASN A 45 -0.11 13.80 21.32
N SER A 46 1.08 13.21 21.46
CA SER A 46 1.78 13.14 22.74
C SER A 46 2.24 14.52 23.24
N ARG A 47 2.25 14.69 24.57
CA ARG A 47 2.78 15.89 25.25
C ARG A 47 4.30 15.99 25.15
N HIS A 48 4.99 14.88 24.91
CA HIS A 48 6.44 14.85 24.79
C HIS A 48 6.88 15.36 23.40
N LEU A 49 7.64 16.46 23.41
CA LEU A 49 8.10 17.14 22.19
C LEU A 49 8.92 16.23 21.27
N LEU A 50 9.76 15.35 21.84
CA LEU A 50 10.57 14.39 21.05
C LEU A 50 9.70 13.37 20.33
N VAL A 51 8.74 12.77 21.04
CA VAL A 51 7.82 11.75 20.52
C VAL A 51 6.97 12.33 19.40
N ARG A 52 6.43 13.53 19.61
CA ARG A 52 5.68 14.27 18.60
C ARG A 52 6.53 14.66 17.40
N GLY A 53 7.76 15.14 17.63
CA GLY A 53 8.69 15.57 16.59
C GLY A 53 9.07 14.43 15.67
N VAL A 54 9.51 13.29 16.24
CA VAL A 54 9.86 12.08 15.47
C VAL A 54 8.67 11.59 14.67
N SER A 55 7.47 11.54 15.26
CA SER A 55 6.26 11.12 14.57
C SER A 55 5.96 11.95 13.33
N ARG A 56 6.05 13.29 13.44
CA ARG A 56 5.81 14.20 12.32
C ARG A 56 6.88 14.09 11.25
N VAL A 57 8.15 14.01 11.62
CA VAL A 57 9.23 13.86 10.63
C VAL A 57 9.01 12.61 9.79
N ILE A 58 8.69 11.49 10.43
CA ILE A 58 8.42 10.23 9.73
C ILE A 58 7.19 10.35 8.82
N VAL A 59 6.05 10.80 9.34
CA VAL A 59 4.82 10.92 8.56
C VAL A 59 4.99 11.88 7.38
N GLU A 60 5.60 13.04 7.60
CA GLU A 60 5.83 14.03 6.55
C GLU A 60 6.85 13.54 5.51
N PHE A 61 7.86 12.74 5.89
CA PHE A 61 8.78 12.10 4.95
C PHE A 61 8.06 11.09 4.03
N PHE A 62 7.27 10.19 4.60
CA PHE A 62 6.50 9.21 3.82
C PHE A 62 5.44 9.87 2.93
N ARG A 63 4.86 11.00 3.36
CA ARG A 63 3.90 11.76 2.55
C ARG A 63 4.57 12.67 1.50
N GLY A 64 5.80 13.09 1.74
CA GLY A 64 6.51 14.08 0.94
C GLY A 64 7.48 13.50 -0.10
N THR A 65 7.82 12.21 -0.01
CA THR A 65 8.72 11.55 -0.96
C THR A 65 7.95 10.66 -1.94
N SER A 66 8.44 10.56 -3.17
CA SER A 66 7.82 9.70 -4.19
C SER A 66 8.09 8.23 -3.90
N LEU A 67 7.05 7.39 -4.07
CA LEU A 67 7.17 5.95 -3.88
C LEU A 67 8.22 5.32 -4.81
N TYR A 68 8.42 5.87 -6.00
CA TYR A 68 9.37 5.36 -7.00
C TYR A 68 10.85 5.43 -6.54
N VAL A 69 11.17 6.32 -5.60
CA VAL A 69 12.53 6.51 -5.08
C VAL A 69 12.74 5.76 -3.75
N GLN A 70 11.66 5.27 -3.12
CA GLN A 70 11.71 4.41 -1.93
C GLN A 70 11.81 2.93 -2.34
#